data_AF-A0AAD0MHA2-F1
#
_entry.id   AF-A0AAD0MHA2-F1
#
_cell.length_a   1.000
_cell.length_b   1.000
_cell.length_c   1.000
_cell.angle_alpha   90.00
_cell.angle_beta   90.00
_cell.angle_gamma   90.00
#
_symmetry.space_group_name_H-M   'P 1'
#
loop_
_entity.id
_entity.type
_entity.pdbx_description
1 polymer ?
#
loop_
_entity_poly.entity_id
_entity_poly.type
_entity_poly.pdbx_seq_one_letter_code
_entity_poly.pdbx_strand_id
1 'polypeptide(L)'
;MSISCLQTKNSLTQEQQAVVDFNIDDILIVNAYAGTGKTSTLVQFCEARKDFNILYLSYNSSMRKEAETKFKHLKNVEVKTMHSLAYIELEVQKKYKDRLGSLRAIDLFNFTGDLKEEVKSFYATAILKAVRYFCNSNLELKEFLKEIAKEPSKYEISPKMDLSYISKKTEKLWNDLQSQDCALVYEHDFYLKSYQLSKPKLEYDFILVDEAQDINACVIDIVLNQKQTKKVFIGDAFQSIYKFRGAVNSLEVLASMPKSHILYLTQSFRCPQSIATIANSYLGILNASRDFKGTLKPRKENNENEAKAIICRTNAKLFDIAVENLNKKLFFVGGVNSYSFDELLDIQNLLFKKHKSIKNQFIAKFADLKELLEYINETKEVDLKQKIFVLFKYVHSDIIKLIKDIEKSCVKKQEQADLILSTGHKSKGLEWNNVEIINDFLNIKQELEGREQITIAKEELNLLYVAVTRAKNSLNINKDYLLEKDFMEKNLERIIIE
;
A
#
# COMPACT_ATOMS: atom_id res chain seq x y z
N MET A 1 1.99 -35.58 38.24
CA MET A 1 3.26 -34.82 38.26
C MET A 1 3.24 -33.82 37.13
N SER A 2 2.93 -32.58 37.48
CA SER A 2 2.77 -31.43 36.60
C SER A 2 4.14 -30.90 36.22
N ILE A 3 4.56 -31.12 34.97
CA ILE A 3 5.77 -30.48 34.43
C ILE A 3 5.38 -29.04 34.07
N SER A 4 5.79 -28.12 34.93
CA SER A 4 5.78 -26.68 34.65
C SER A 4 6.72 -26.40 33.47
N CYS A 5 6.15 -26.19 32.29
CA CYS A 5 6.91 -25.75 31.13
C CYS A 5 7.23 -24.26 31.28
N LEU A 6 8.39 -23.97 31.89
CA LEU A 6 9.05 -22.66 31.80
C LEU A 6 9.50 -22.46 30.35
N GLN A 7 8.61 -21.94 29.49
CA GLN A 7 8.99 -21.51 28.15
C GLN A 7 9.97 -20.33 28.23
N THR A 8 11.21 -20.59 27.81
CA THR A 8 12.26 -19.59 27.61
C THR A 8 11.89 -18.61 26.50
N LYS A 9 12.59 -17.46 26.45
CA LYS A 9 12.36 -16.31 25.54
C LYS A 9 12.39 -16.61 24.01
N ASN A 10 12.59 -17.86 23.58
CA ASN A 10 12.90 -18.25 22.19
C ASN A 10 12.07 -19.42 21.61
N SER A 11 10.94 -19.83 22.21
CA SER A 11 10.15 -20.91 21.60
C SER A 11 9.31 -20.39 20.42
N LEU A 12 9.59 -20.87 19.22
CA LEU A 12 8.72 -20.71 18.04
C LEU A 12 7.36 -21.37 18.30
N THR A 13 6.29 -20.84 17.69
CA THR A 13 5.02 -21.56 17.65
C THR A 13 5.15 -22.81 16.77
N GLN A 14 4.23 -23.76 16.90
CA GLN A 14 4.18 -24.92 16.01
C GLN A 14 4.06 -24.51 14.54
N GLU A 15 3.30 -23.46 14.24
CA GLU A 15 3.14 -22.89 12.90
C GLU A 15 4.46 -22.28 12.38
N GLN A 16 5.17 -21.52 13.21
CA GLN A 16 6.48 -20.97 12.84
C GLN A 16 7.51 -22.08 12.63
N GLN A 17 7.53 -23.08 13.51
CA GLN A 17 8.41 -24.24 13.41
C GLN A 17 8.14 -25.03 12.12
N ALA A 18 6.87 -25.24 11.77
CA ALA A 18 6.50 -25.90 10.52
C ALA A 18 7.04 -25.15 9.28
N VAL A 19 7.06 -23.82 9.30
CA VAL A 19 7.70 -23.02 8.23
C VAL A 19 9.21 -23.24 8.20
N VAL A 20 9.87 -23.20 9.36
CA VAL A 20 11.33 -23.39 9.48
C VAL A 20 11.76 -24.77 8.98
N ASP A 21 11.03 -25.82 9.35
CA ASP A 21 11.35 -27.21 9.03
C ASP A 21 10.90 -27.63 7.63
N PHE A 22 10.12 -26.78 6.94
CA PHE A 22 9.57 -27.13 5.63
C PHE A 22 10.69 -27.40 4.61
N ASN A 23 10.74 -28.62 4.09
CA ASN A 23 11.63 -28.95 2.98
C ASN A 23 10.99 -28.44 1.67
N ILE A 24 11.57 -27.39 1.10
CA ILE A 24 11.03 -26.76 -0.09
C ILE A 24 11.46 -27.54 -1.33
N ASP A 25 10.48 -28.06 -2.07
CA ASP A 25 10.68 -28.64 -3.39
C ASP A 25 10.66 -27.58 -4.51
N ASP A 26 9.76 -26.57 -4.43
CA ASP A 26 9.72 -25.44 -5.38
C ASP A 26 9.27 -24.13 -4.71
N ILE A 27 7.98 -24.00 -4.35
CA ILE A 27 7.37 -22.76 -3.84
C ILE A 27 6.68 -23.00 -2.49
N LEU A 28 7.14 -22.29 -1.46
CA LEU A 28 6.48 -22.18 -0.18
C LEU A 28 5.79 -20.82 -0.06
N ILE A 29 4.52 -20.83 0.33
CA ILE A 29 3.71 -19.66 0.61
C ILE A 29 3.35 -19.68 2.08
N VAL A 30 3.61 -18.58 2.77
CA VAL A 30 3.31 -18.42 4.19
C VAL A 30 2.33 -17.27 4.34
N ASN A 31 1.04 -17.59 4.49
CA ASN A 31 0.02 -16.60 4.79
C ASN A 31 0.03 -16.31 6.30
N ALA A 32 0.56 -15.16 6.67
CA ALA A 32 0.90 -14.79 8.02
C ALA A 32 0.16 -13.52 8.43
N TYR A 33 -0.78 -13.67 9.36
CA TYR A 33 -1.61 -12.56 9.84
C TYR A 33 -0.83 -11.50 10.62
N ALA A 34 -1.52 -10.40 10.94
CA ALA A 34 -0.95 -9.24 11.60
C ALA A 34 -0.22 -9.59 12.91
N GLY A 35 1.08 -9.24 12.97
CA GLY A 35 1.84 -9.41 14.21
C GLY A 35 2.19 -10.85 14.58
N THR A 36 2.15 -11.78 13.63
CA THR A 36 2.48 -13.21 13.83
C THR A 36 3.98 -13.52 13.77
N GLY A 37 4.82 -12.50 13.55
CA GLY A 37 6.28 -12.64 13.55
C GLY A 37 6.91 -13.05 12.22
N LYS A 38 6.31 -12.68 11.07
CA LYS A 38 6.80 -12.94 9.69
C LYS A 38 8.33 -12.89 9.54
N THR A 39 8.92 -11.72 9.75
CA THR A 39 10.37 -11.53 9.58
C THR A 39 11.18 -12.37 10.58
N SER A 40 10.70 -12.53 11.82
CA SER A 40 11.37 -13.39 12.81
C SER A 40 11.36 -14.85 12.39
N THR A 41 10.24 -15.34 11.82
CA THR A 41 10.15 -16.68 11.25
C THR A 41 11.14 -16.86 10.10
N LEU A 42 11.28 -15.86 9.22
CA LEU A 42 12.27 -15.91 8.12
C LEU A 42 13.71 -15.87 8.62
N VAL A 43 14.02 -15.13 9.69
CA VAL A 43 15.36 -15.18 10.31
C VAL A 43 15.67 -16.60 10.78
N GLN A 44 14.73 -17.26 11.46
CA GLN A 44 14.92 -18.65 11.92
C GLN A 44 14.99 -19.64 10.75
N PHE A 45 14.21 -19.42 9.70
CA PHE A 45 14.28 -20.21 8.47
C PHE A 45 15.69 -20.16 7.84
N CYS A 46 16.30 -18.97 7.80
CA CYS A 46 17.68 -18.79 7.31
C CYS A 46 18.73 -19.36 8.29
N GLU A 47 18.51 -19.26 9.60
CA GLU A 47 19.40 -19.84 10.62
C GLU A 47 19.51 -21.37 10.49
N ALA A 48 18.43 -22.04 10.10
CA ALA A 48 18.41 -23.47 9.81
C ALA A 48 19.07 -23.85 8.47
N ARG A 49 19.49 -22.87 7.66
CA ARG A 49 19.96 -23.03 6.26
C ARG A 49 21.24 -22.23 5.99
N LYS A 50 22.18 -22.23 6.94
CA LYS A 50 23.43 -21.43 6.87
C LYS A 50 24.36 -21.81 5.72
N ASP A 51 24.24 -23.04 5.19
CA ASP A 51 25.07 -23.53 4.10
C ASP A 51 24.58 -23.10 2.71
N PHE A 52 23.44 -22.41 2.63
CA PHE A 52 22.83 -21.94 1.39
C PHE A 52 23.01 -20.43 1.20
N ASN A 53 23.15 -19.99 -0.04
CA ASN A 53 23.11 -18.59 -0.44
C ASN A 53 21.66 -18.11 -0.58
N ILE A 54 21.25 -17.16 0.25
CA ILE A 54 19.87 -16.73 0.36
C ILE A 54 19.74 -15.25 0.00
N LEU A 55 18.84 -14.95 -0.94
CA LEU A 55 18.39 -13.58 -1.20
C LEU A 55 17.10 -13.31 -0.43
N TYR A 56 17.11 -12.32 0.46
CA TYR A 56 15.92 -11.78 1.09
C TYR A 56 15.50 -10.47 0.38
N LEU A 57 14.28 -10.47 -0.15
CA LEU A 57 13.64 -9.36 -0.82
C LEU A 57 12.61 -8.70 0.10
N SER A 58 12.92 -7.47 0.49
CA SER A 58 11.99 -6.56 1.17
C SER A 58 11.18 -5.74 0.16
N TYR A 59 9.96 -5.35 0.55
CA TYR A 59 9.08 -4.56 -0.29
C TYR A 59 9.60 -3.15 -0.59
N ASN A 60 10.18 -2.46 0.41
CA ASN A 60 10.69 -1.10 0.24
C ASN A 60 11.99 -0.84 1.00
N SER A 61 12.64 0.29 0.73
CA SER A 61 13.94 0.65 1.31
C SER A 61 13.94 0.82 2.83
N SER A 62 12.82 1.22 3.43
CA SER A 62 12.70 1.34 4.89
C SER A 62 12.70 -0.05 5.53
N MET A 63 11.89 -0.96 5.01
CA MET A 63 11.83 -2.36 5.46
C MET A 63 13.16 -3.08 5.21
N ARG A 64 13.84 -2.78 4.11
CA ARG A 64 15.19 -3.30 3.82
C ARG A 64 16.17 -3.00 4.95
N LYS A 65 16.24 -1.74 5.40
CA LYS A 65 17.15 -1.31 6.48
C LYS A 65 16.86 -2.00 7.81
N GLU A 66 15.58 -2.20 8.11
CA GLU A 66 15.17 -2.96 9.29
C GLU A 66 15.58 -4.43 9.18
N ALA A 67 15.35 -5.05 8.03
CA ALA A 67 15.76 -6.42 7.75
C ALA A 67 17.29 -6.58 7.81
N GLU A 68 18.08 -5.69 7.22
CA GLU A 68 19.55 -5.72 7.33
C GLU A 68 20.01 -5.79 8.80
N THR A 69 19.32 -5.09 9.70
CA THR A 69 19.61 -5.14 11.13
C THR A 69 19.25 -6.50 11.76
N LYS A 70 18.11 -7.08 11.37
CA LYS A 70 17.63 -8.39 11.86
C LYS A 70 18.45 -9.58 11.35
N PHE A 71 18.94 -9.49 10.11
CA PHE A 71 19.72 -10.54 9.45
C PHE A 71 21.23 -10.34 9.60
N LYS A 72 21.71 -9.30 10.29
CA LYS A 72 23.14 -8.92 10.37
C LYS A 72 24.10 -10.03 10.79
N HIS A 73 23.64 -11.01 11.58
CA HIS A 73 24.46 -12.13 12.07
C HIS A 73 24.51 -13.31 11.07
N LEU A 74 23.70 -13.28 10.02
CA LEU A 74 23.60 -14.29 8.99
C LEU A 74 24.40 -13.86 7.75
N LYS A 75 25.62 -14.38 7.63
CA LYS A 75 26.54 -14.04 6.53
C LYS A 75 26.10 -14.58 5.16
N ASN A 76 25.22 -15.58 5.17
CA ASN A 76 24.71 -16.24 3.96
C ASN A 76 23.43 -15.61 3.40
N VAL A 77 22.97 -14.50 3.99
CA VAL A 77 21.74 -13.79 3.58
C VAL A 77 22.10 -12.42 3.03
N GLU A 78 21.75 -12.17 1.77
CA GLU A 78 21.80 -10.83 1.17
C GLU A 78 20.41 -10.18 1.22
N VAL A 79 20.33 -8.97 1.78
CA VAL A 79 19.07 -8.23 1.95
C VAL A 79 18.97 -7.11 0.91
N LYS A 80 17.93 -7.16 0.06
CA LYS A 80 17.70 -6.17 -1.02
C LYS A 80 16.23 -5.81 -1.16
N THR A 81 15.96 -4.83 -2.02
CA THR A 81 14.67 -4.67 -2.71
C THR A 81 14.86 -5.07 -4.18
N MET A 82 13.79 -5.50 -4.87
CA MET A 82 13.87 -5.82 -6.29
C MET A 82 14.31 -4.60 -7.12
N HIS A 83 13.77 -3.41 -6.82
CA HIS A 83 14.21 -2.16 -7.43
C HIS A 83 15.70 -1.88 -7.20
N SER A 84 16.28 -2.24 -6.05
CA SER A 84 17.71 -2.00 -5.81
C SER A 84 18.61 -2.92 -6.63
N LEU A 85 18.17 -4.15 -6.92
CA LEU A 85 18.88 -5.06 -7.83
C LEU A 85 18.85 -4.49 -9.25
N ALA A 86 17.65 -4.15 -9.74
CA ALA A 86 17.46 -3.54 -11.06
C ALA A 86 18.25 -2.23 -11.23
N TYR A 87 18.26 -1.39 -10.19
CA TYR A 87 18.96 -0.11 -10.19
C TYR A 87 20.47 -0.28 -10.41
N ILE A 88 21.07 -1.27 -9.73
CA ILE A 88 22.51 -1.56 -9.83
C ILE A 88 22.82 -2.19 -11.19
N GLU A 89 22.11 -3.25 -11.56
CA GLU A 89 22.39 -4.04 -12.77
C GLU A 89 22.25 -3.20 -14.05
N LEU A 90 21.23 -2.35 -14.12
CA LEU A 90 20.98 -1.50 -15.29
C LEU A 90 21.79 -0.20 -15.29
N GLU A 91 22.58 0.05 -14.25
CA GLU A 91 23.36 1.28 -14.04
C GLU A 91 22.51 2.56 -14.07
N VAL A 92 21.34 2.53 -13.42
CA VAL A 92 20.37 3.64 -13.43
C VAL A 92 20.98 4.93 -12.90
N GLN A 93 21.89 4.83 -11.92
CA GLN A 93 22.64 5.96 -11.36
C GLN A 93 23.50 6.71 -12.39
N LYS A 94 23.88 6.06 -13.49
CA LYS A 94 24.65 6.68 -14.58
C LYS A 94 23.73 7.18 -15.70
N LYS A 95 22.66 6.44 -15.99
CA LYS A 95 21.82 6.65 -17.18
C LYS A 95 20.64 7.59 -16.96
N TYR A 96 20.00 7.56 -15.80
CA TYR A 96 18.69 8.19 -15.57
C TYR A 96 18.59 9.00 -14.29
N LYS A 97 19.68 9.13 -13.51
CA LYS A 97 19.68 9.74 -12.18
C LYS A 97 19.01 11.12 -12.14
N ASP A 98 19.31 11.97 -13.11
CA ASP A 98 18.82 13.36 -13.15
C ASP A 98 17.35 13.47 -13.60
N ARG A 99 16.78 12.38 -14.11
CA ARG A 99 15.39 12.29 -14.57
C ARG A 99 14.48 11.57 -13.59
N LEU A 100 14.99 11.03 -12.49
CA LEU A 100 14.17 10.26 -11.55
C LEU A 100 13.09 11.14 -10.89
N GLY A 101 11.85 10.68 -10.94
CA GLY A 101 10.72 11.40 -10.35
C GLY A 101 9.38 10.72 -10.60
N SER A 102 8.29 11.50 -10.53
CA SER A 102 6.94 11.04 -10.85
C SER A 102 6.39 11.76 -12.07
N LEU A 103 5.97 10.99 -13.07
CA LEU A 103 5.40 11.47 -14.32
C LEU A 103 3.90 11.75 -14.15
N ARG A 104 3.41 12.88 -14.66
CA ARG A 104 1.99 13.26 -14.58
C ARG A 104 1.36 13.31 -15.97
N ALA A 105 0.03 13.16 -16.04
CA ALA A 105 -0.68 13.20 -17.32
C ALA A 105 -0.43 14.52 -18.07
N ILE A 106 -0.31 15.63 -17.34
CA ILE A 106 0.00 16.93 -17.92
C ILE A 106 1.38 17.03 -18.58
N ASP A 107 2.34 16.19 -18.17
CA ASP A 107 3.66 16.13 -18.80
C ASP A 107 3.58 15.44 -20.18
N LEU A 108 2.46 14.75 -20.46
CA LEU A 108 2.17 14.09 -21.72
C LEU A 108 1.24 14.89 -22.64
N PHE A 109 0.88 16.14 -22.31
CA PHE A 109 0.01 16.94 -23.19
C PHE A 109 0.64 17.24 -24.56
N ASN A 110 1.97 17.38 -24.61
CA ASN A 110 2.70 17.48 -25.87
C ASN A 110 2.65 16.17 -26.67
N PHE A 111 2.58 15.01 -25.99
CA PHE A 111 2.42 13.70 -26.66
C PHE A 111 1.04 13.54 -27.30
N THR A 112 0.02 14.21 -26.77
CA THR A 112 -1.34 14.24 -27.30
C THR A 112 -1.68 15.55 -28.05
N GLY A 113 -0.66 16.32 -28.44
CA GLY A 113 -0.83 17.62 -29.08
C GLY A 113 -1.57 17.58 -30.42
N ASP A 114 -1.62 16.43 -31.06
CA ASP A 114 -2.36 16.13 -32.30
C ASP A 114 -3.87 15.94 -32.11
N LEU A 115 -4.37 15.89 -30.86
CA LEU A 115 -5.79 15.80 -30.54
C LEU A 115 -6.41 17.18 -30.26
N LYS A 116 -7.75 17.25 -30.28
CA LYS A 116 -8.50 18.43 -29.83
C LYS A 116 -8.27 18.67 -28.33
N GLU A 117 -8.18 19.94 -27.92
CA GLU A 117 -7.92 20.34 -26.51
C GLU A 117 -8.84 19.63 -25.51
N GLU A 118 -10.14 19.56 -25.82
CA GLU A 118 -11.19 18.94 -24.99
C GLU A 118 -10.93 17.47 -24.62
N VAL A 119 -10.11 16.75 -25.38
CA VAL A 119 -9.83 15.33 -25.14
C VAL A 119 -8.39 15.02 -24.76
N LYS A 120 -7.48 16.02 -24.82
CA LYS A 120 -6.03 15.80 -24.57
C LYS A 120 -5.77 15.23 -23.18
N SER A 121 -6.45 15.75 -22.16
CA SER A 121 -6.34 15.35 -20.76
C SER A 121 -6.67 13.87 -20.57
N PHE A 122 -7.77 13.42 -21.16
CA PHE A 122 -8.25 12.04 -21.10
C PHE A 122 -7.28 11.05 -21.76
N TYR A 123 -6.81 11.36 -22.97
CA TYR A 123 -5.87 10.50 -23.67
C TYR A 123 -4.50 10.46 -22.99
N ALA A 124 -4.00 11.61 -22.52
CA ALA A 124 -2.75 11.67 -21.77
C ALA A 124 -2.82 10.82 -20.48
N THR A 125 -3.95 10.89 -19.77
CA THR A 125 -4.22 10.05 -18.60
C THR A 125 -4.27 8.56 -18.97
N ALA A 126 -4.98 8.20 -20.04
CA ALA A 126 -5.09 6.81 -20.50
C ALA A 126 -3.72 6.23 -20.91
N ILE A 127 -2.88 7.01 -21.62
CA ILE A 127 -1.53 6.60 -22.02
C ILE A 127 -0.63 6.42 -20.79
N LEU A 128 -0.69 7.35 -19.82
CA LEU A 128 0.08 7.22 -18.58
C LEU A 128 -0.35 5.98 -17.77
N LYS A 129 -1.66 5.71 -17.69
CA LYS A 129 -2.17 4.48 -17.08
C LYS A 129 -1.66 3.25 -17.82
N ALA A 130 -1.78 3.22 -19.14
CA ALA A 130 -1.34 2.11 -19.98
C ALA A 130 0.15 1.76 -19.74
N VAL A 131 1.06 2.75 -19.76
CA VAL A 131 2.49 2.48 -19.53
C VAL A 131 2.77 2.02 -18.10
N ARG A 132 2.04 2.52 -17.10
CA ARG A 132 2.19 2.06 -15.70
C ARG A 132 1.67 0.65 -15.50
N TYR A 133 0.53 0.30 -16.08
CA TYR A 133 0.02 -1.08 -16.06
C TYR A 133 0.96 -2.03 -16.80
N PHE A 134 1.54 -1.60 -17.91
CA PHE A 134 2.58 -2.36 -18.60
C PHE A 134 3.76 -2.66 -17.66
N CYS A 135 4.27 -1.65 -16.96
CA CYS A 135 5.40 -1.79 -16.04
C CYS A 135 5.09 -2.70 -14.84
N ASN A 136 3.84 -2.79 -14.42
CA ASN A 136 3.40 -3.66 -13.32
C ASN A 136 3.00 -5.07 -13.78
N SER A 137 2.93 -5.32 -15.10
CA SER A 137 2.58 -6.62 -15.69
C SER A 137 3.81 -7.51 -15.92
N ASN A 138 3.59 -8.81 -16.09
CA ASN A 138 4.59 -9.77 -16.55
C ASN A 138 4.72 -9.86 -18.09
N LEU A 139 3.90 -9.12 -18.84
CA LEU A 139 3.78 -9.26 -20.29
C LEU A 139 4.89 -8.52 -21.06
N GLU A 140 5.20 -9.01 -22.27
CA GLU A 140 5.96 -8.24 -23.25
C GLU A 140 5.09 -7.10 -23.82
N LEU A 141 5.72 -6.01 -24.31
CA LEU A 141 4.97 -4.81 -24.73
C LEU A 141 3.91 -5.12 -25.80
N LYS A 142 4.27 -5.93 -26.80
CA LYS A 142 3.35 -6.31 -27.88
C LYS A 142 2.14 -7.11 -27.38
N GLU A 143 2.32 -7.94 -26.36
CA GLU A 143 1.25 -8.75 -25.77
C GLU A 143 0.36 -7.88 -24.89
N PHE A 144 0.96 -7.00 -24.09
CA PHE A 144 0.24 -6.05 -23.27
C PHE A 144 -0.65 -5.11 -24.09
N LEU A 145 -0.16 -4.58 -25.21
CA LEU A 145 -0.95 -3.72 -26.09
C LEU A 145 -2.14 -4.46 -26.72
N LYS A 146 -2.00 -5.76 -27.01
CA LYS A 146 -3.13 -6.59 -27.45
C LYS A 146 -4.17 -6.76 -26.35
N GLU A 147 -3.74 -6.92 -25.09
CA GLU A 147 -4.67 -6.97 -23.96
C GLU A 147 -5.44 -5.65 -23.79
N ILE A 148 -4.77 -4.50 -23.89
CA ILE A 148 -5.46 -3.20 -23.86
C ILE A 148 -6.51 -3.10 -24.97
N ALA A 149 -6.18 -3.52 -26.19
CA ALA A 149 -7.11 -3.46 -27.31
C ALA A 149 -8.34 -4.37 -27.11
N LYS A 150 -8.18 -5.48 -26.36
CA LYS A 150 -9.25 -6.45 -26.10
C LYS A 150 -10.10 -6.10 -24.88
N GLU A 151 -9.45 -5.70 -23.78
CA GLU A 151 -10.08 -5.49 -22.46
C GLU A 151 -9.59 -4.19 -21.81
N PRO A 152 -9.84 -3.01 -22.41
CA PRO A 152 -9.31 -1.73 -21.92
C PRO A 152 -9.83 -1.37 -20.52
N SER A 153 -11.04 -1.80 -20.16
CA SER A 153 -11.65 -1.54 -18.85
C SER A 153 -10.86 -2.16 -17.70
N LYS A 154 -10.14 -3.28 -17.92
CA LYS A 154 -9.24 -3.90 -16.93
C LYS A 154 -8.10 -2.97 -16.50
N TYR A 155 -7.77 -2.02 -17.38
CA TYR A 155 -6.69 -1.04 -17.20
C TYR A 155 -7.25 0.37 -16.92
N GLU A 156 -8.52 0.47 -16.52
CA GLU A 156 -9.22 1.72 -16.27
C GLU A 156 -9.19 2.68 -17.48
N ILE A 157 -9.14 2.12 -18.69
CA ILE A 157 -9.22 2.85 -19.95
C ILE A 157 -10.62 2.66 -20.52
N SER A 158 -11.24 3.77 -20.94
CA SER A 158 -12.58 3.72 -21.51
C SER A 158 -12.58 3.01 -22.86
N PRO A 159 -13.45 2.01 -23.08
CA PRO A 159 -13.57 1.33 -24.39
C PRO A 159 -14.09 2.25 -25.50
N LYS A 160 -14.59 3.46 -25.16
CA LYS A 160 -15.05 4.45 -26.13
C LYS A 160 -13.91 5.29 -26.74
N MET A 161 -12.69 5.20 -26.19
CA MET A 161 -11.53 5.91 -26.71
C MET A 161 -10.93 5.18 -27.92
N ASP A 162 -10.13 5.89 -28.72
CA ASP A 162 -9.34 5.28 -29.78
C ASP A 162 -8.18 4.46 -29.18
N LEU A 163 -8.44 3.16 -29.02
CA LEU A 163 -7.49 2.21 -28.44
C LEU A 163 -6.26 1.99 -29.32
N SER A 164 -6.39 2.17 -30.64
CA SER A 164 -5.26 2.09 -31.57
C SER A 164 -4.30 3.25 -31.35
N TYR A 165 -4.85 4.47 -31.21
CA TYR A 165 -4.09 5.65 -30.85
C TYR A 165 -3.39 5.49 -29.49
N ILE A 166 -4.12 5.05 -28.46
CA ILE A 166 -3.56 4.81 -27.11
C ILE A 166 -2.42 3.80 -27.19
N SER A 167 -2.61 2.69 -27.91
CA SER A 167 -1.58 1.65 -28.04
C SER A 167 -0.32 2.17 -28.72
N LYS A 168 -0.48 2.89 -29.85
CA LYS A 168 0.64 3.49 -30.59
C LYS A 168 1.40 4.53 -29.75
N LYS A 169 0.68 5.38 -29.01
CA LYS A 169 1.31 6.40 -28.15
C LYS A 169 1.95 5.80 -26.91
N THR A 170 1.39 4.73 -26.36
CA THR A 170 1.99 3.97 -25.25
C THR A 170 3.30 3.32 -25.68
N GLU A 171 3.34 2.68 -26.85
CA GLU A 171 4.56 2.12 -27.43
C GLU A 171 5.62 3.21 -27.66
N LYS A 172 5.22 4.33 -28.28
CA LYS A 172 6.12 5.47 -28.47
C LYS A 172 6.67 5.99 -27.15
N LEU A 173 5.80 6.24 -26.16
CA LEU A 173 6.21 6.73 -24.85
C LEU A 173 7.20 5.78 -24.18
N TRP A 174 6.93 4.47 -24.20
CA TRP A 174 7.84 3.47 -23.65
C TRP A 174 9.22 3.53 -24.30
N ASN A 175 9.28 3.59 -25.62
CA ASN A 175 10.53 3.68 -26.37
C ASN A 175 11.29 4.99 -26.08
N ASP A 176 10.57 6.12 -26.08
CA ASP A 176 11.14 7.44 -25.78
C ASP A 176 11.72 7.46 -24.36
N LEU A 177 11.04 6.85 -23.38
CA LEU A 177 11.52 6.79 -21.99
C LEU A 177 12.88 6.08 -21.86
N GLN A 178 13.15 5.05 -22.68
CA GLN A 178 14.44 4.34 -22.69
C GLN A 178 15.58 5.16 -23.30
N SER A 179 15.27 6.22 -24.06
CA SER A 179 16.30 7.10 -24.62
C SER A 179 16.89 8.02 -23.55
N GLN A 180 18.21 8.23 -23.58
CA GLN A 180 18.89 9.18 -22.67
C GLN A 180 18.52 10.64 -22.97
N ASP A 181 18.21 10.96 -24.23
CA ASP A 181 17.87 12.32 -24.68
C ASP A 181 16.41 12.72 -24.36
N CYS A 182 15.62 11.80 -23.81
CA CYS A 182 14.24 12.08 -23.47
C CYS A 182 14.18 13.03 -22.27
N ALA A 183 13.46 14.15 -22.42
CA ALA A 183 13.29 15.15 -21.36
C ALA A 183 12.24 14.73 -20.30
N LEU A 184 11.50 13.64 -20.53
CA LEU A 184 10.49 13.19 -19.58
C LEU A 184 11.11 12.57 -18.33
N VAL A 185 10.41 12.78 -17.22
CA VAL A 185 10.67 12.15 -15.93
C VAL A 185 10.60 10.62 -16.05
N TYR A 186 11.53 9.95 -15.39
CA TYR A 186 11.71 8.50 -15.41
C TYR A 186 11.35 7.90 -14.06
N GLU A 187 10.30 7.09 -14.00
CA GLU A 187 9.83 6.47 -12.75
C GLU A 187 10.64 5.23 -12.37
N HIS A 188 10.62 4.87 -11.08
CA HIS A 188 11.32 3.68 -10.59
C HIS A 188 10.83 2.37 -11.22
N ASP A 189 9.55 2.30 -11.57
CA ASP A 189 8.97 1.09 -12.16
C ASP A 189 9.38 0.91 -13.63
N PHE A 190 9.86 1.96 -14.31
CA PHE A 190 10.30 1.86 -15.70
C PHE A 190 11.58 1.03 -15.81
N TYR A 191 12.59 1.30 -14.99
CA TYR A 191 13.79 0.45 -15.02
C TYR A 191 13.52 -0.93 -14.42
N LEU A 192 12.59 -1.07 -13.47
CA LEU A 192 12.21 -2.39 -12.97
C LEU A 192 11.59 -3.24 -14.09
N LYS A 193 10.75 -2.64 -14.93
CA LYS A 193 10.20 -3.31 -16.10
C LYS A 193 11.30 -3.67 -17.10
N SER A 194 12.22 -2.75 -17.42
CA SER A 194 13.38 -3.06 -18.27
C SER A 194 14.24 -4.20 -17.69
N TYR A 195 14.37 -4.28 -16.37
CA TYR A 195 15.08 -5.36 -15.70
C TYR A 195 14.34 -6.70 -15.86
N GLN A 196 13.02 -6.74 -15.66
CA GLN A 196 12.21 -7.94 -15.94
C GLN A 196 12.36 -8.41 -17.39
N LEU A 197 12.27 -7.51 -18.35
CA LEU A 197 12.41 -7.81 -19.78
C LEU A 197 13.81 -8.33 -20.15
N SER A 198 14.84 -7.95 -19.38
CA SER A 198 16.21 -8.47 -19.57
C SER A 198 16.37 -9.95 -19.16
N LYS A 199 15.34 -10.53 -18.50
CA LYS A 199 15.30 -11.92 -18.02
C LYS A 199 16.52 -12.22 -17.12
N PRO A 200 16.61 -11.54 -15.97
CA PRO A 200 17.80 -11.59 -15.14
C PRO A 200 17.94 -12.97 -14.50
N LYS A 201 19.18 -13.37 -14.27
CA LYS A 201 19.53 -14.58 -13.54
C LYS A 201 20.07 -14.21 -12.17
N LEU A 202 19.41 -14.71 -11.13
CA LEU A 202 19.77 -14.49 -9.73
C LEU A 202 20.40 -15.79 -9.20
N GLU A 203 21.71 -15.79 -8.98
CA GLU A 203 22.47 -16.96 -8.51
C GLU A 203 22.33 -17.17 -7.00
N TYR A 204 21.13 -17.60 -6.56
CA TYR A 204 20.85 -17.94 -5.16
C TYR A 204 20.15 -19.29 -5.05
N ASP A 205 20.41 -20.00 -3.95
CA ASP A 205 19.75 -21.25 -3.63
C ASP A 205 18.30 -21.00 -3.17
N PHE A 206 18.08 -19.89 -2.45
CA PHE A 206 16.76 -19.46 -1.98
C PHE A 206 16.50 -17.98 -2.28
N ILE A 207 15.25 -17.66 -2.65
CA ILE A 207 14.72 -16.30 -2.67
C ILE A 207 13.53 -16.24 -1.71
N LEU A 208 13.63 -15.37 -0.70
CA LEU A 208 12.59 -15.08 0.28
C LEU A 208 12.00 -13.71 -0.04
N VAL A 209 10.69 -13.63 -0.21
CA VAL A 209 9.97 -12.38 -0.49
C VAL A 209 9.05 -12.06 0.69
N ASP A 210 9.33 -10.96 1.39
CA ASP A 210 8.51 -10.46 2.49
C ASP A 210 7.48 -9.44 1.99
N GLU A 211 6.36 -9.34 2.70
CA GLU A 211 5.15 -8.62 2.28
C GLU A 211 4.71 -8.96 0.84
N ALA A 212 4.74 -10.26 0.52
CA ALA A 212 4.44 -10.77 -0.81
C ALA A 212 3.00 -10.48 -1.30
N GLN A 213 2.08 -9.99 -0.46
CA GLN A 213 0.77 -9.51 -0.91
C GLN A 213 0.81 -8.17 -1.68
N ASP A 214 1.92 -7.42 -1.58
CA ASP A 214 2.04 -6.07 -2.16
C ASP A 214 2.93 -6.02 -3.41
N ILE A 215 3.57 -7.13 -3.79
CA ILE A 215 4.37 -7.20 -5.03
C ILE A 215 3.47 -7.24 -6.26
N ASN A 216 3.94 -6.70 -7.38
CA ASN A 216 3.23 -6.73 -8.67
C ASN A 216 3.63 -7.95 -9.52
N ALA A 217 2.93 -8.17 -10.65
CA ALA A 217 3.21 -9.30 -11.53
C ALA A 217 4.60 -9.24 -12.18
N CYS A 218 5.17 -8.04 -12.37
CA CYS A 218 6.54 -7.86 -12.84
C CYS A 218 7.57 -8.48 -11.87
N VAL A 219 7.46 -8.21 -10.56
CA VAL A 219 8.35 -8.80 -9.54
C VAL A 219 8.11 -10.31 -9.40
N ILE A 220 6.85 -10.75 -9.42
CA ILE A 220 6.52 -12.19 -9.38
C ILE A 220 7.21 -12.91 -10.55
N ASP A 221 7.10 -12.39 -11.76
CA ASP A 221 7.70 -12.98 -12.95
C ASP A 221 9.23 -13.10 -12.84
N ILE A 222 9.91 -12.06 -12.34
CA ILE A 222 11.36 -12.13 -12.09
C ILE A 222 11.69 -13.29 -11.15
N VAL A 223 10.98 -13.42 -10.03
CA VAL A 223 11.27 -14.44 -9.01
C VAL A 223 10.92 -15.85 -9.50
N LEU A 224 9.78 -16.02 -10.17
CA LEU A 224 9.35 -17.33 -10.67
C LEU A 224 10.24 -17.84 -11.82
N ASN A 225 10.83 -16.94 -12.61
CA ASN A 225 11.77 -17.32 -13.67
C ASN A 225 13.12 -17.85 -13.15
N GLN A 226 13.37 -17.80 -11.83
CA GLN A 226 14.54 -18.42 -11.20
C GLN A 226 14.31 -19.92 -10.98
N LYS A 227 14.41 -20.70 -12.07
CA LYS A 227 13.98 -22.12 -12.13
C LYS A 227 14.74 -23.06 -11.20
N GLN A 228 15.98 -22.75 -10.86
CA GLN A 228 16.83 -23.58 -9.98
C GLN A 228 16.81 -23.12 -8.52
N THR A 229 16.07 -22.04 -8.23
CA THR A 229 16.05 -21.40 -6.91
C THR A 229 14.77 -21.77 -6.17
N LYS A 230 14.88 -22.12 -4.89
CA LYS A 230 13.72 -22.38 -4.01
C LYS A 230 13.12 -21.07 -3.57
N LYS A 231 11.78 -20.98 -3.51
CA LYS A 231 11.08 -19.70 -3.35
C LYS A 231 10.21 -19.71 -2.11
N VAL A 232 10.32 -18.68 -1.28
CA VAL A 232 9.45 -18.47 -0.11
C VAL A 232 8.77 -17.12 -0.26
N PHE A 233 7.44 -17.12 -0.29
CA PHE A 233 6.64 -15.90 -0.26
C PHE A 233 5.92 -15.83 1.08
N ILE A 234 6.20 -14.80 1.88
CA ILE A 234 5.51 -14.56 3.15
C ILE A 234 4.82 -13.22 3.12
N GLY A 235 3.61 -13.17 3.68
CA GLY A 235 2.84 -11.94 3.71
C GLY A 235 1.47 -12.17 4.34
N ASP A 236 0.65 -11.12 4.39
CA ASP A 236 -0.72 -11.19 4.89
C ASP A 236 -1.67 -10.88 3.73
N ALA A 237 -2.36 -11.91 3.21
CA ALA A 237 -3.25 -11.76 2.05
C ALA A 237 -4.36 -10.72 2.27
N PHE A 238 -4.69 -10.42 3.52
CA PHE A 238 -5.74 -9.46 3.91
C PHE A 238 -5.20 -8.06 4.22
N GLN A 239 -3.87 -7.83 4.15
CA GLN A 239 -3.28 -6.49 4.25
C GLN A 239 -2.94 -5.88 2.89
N SER A 240 -3.37 -6.46 1.76
CA SER A 240 -3.16 -5.84 0.44
C SER A 240 -4.07 -4.62 0.27
N ILE A 241 -3.49 -3.42 0.35
CA ILE A 241 -4.18 -2.10 0.35
C ILE A 241 -3.52 -1.08 -0.61
N TYR A 242 -2.78 -1.60 -1.59
CA TYR A 242 -2.09 -0.79 -2.60
C TYR A 242 -2.54 -1.20 -4.01
N LYS A 243 -3.81 -1.59 -4.20
CA LYS A 243 -4.34 -2.02 -5.52
C LYS A 243 -4.19 -0.91 -6.56
N PHE A 244 -4.33 0.35 -6.15
CA PHE A 244 -4.08 1.55 -6.97
C PHE A 244 -2.65 1.66 -7.52
N ARG A 245 -1.68 0.91 -6.99
CA ARG A 245 -0.31 0.81 -7.53
C ARG A 245 -0.11 -0.40 -8.46
N GLY A 246 -1.18 -1.08 -8.84
CA GLY A 246 -1.12 -2.30 -9.67
C GLY A 246 -0.80 -3.57 -8.88
N ALA A 247 -0.89 -3.55 -7.54
CA ALA A 247 -0.80 -4.77 -6.75
C ALA A 247 -2.05 -5.64 -6.98
N VAL A 248 -1.84 -6.87 -7.42
CA VAL A 248 -2.83 -7.96 -7.37
C VAL A 248 -2.64 -8.64 -6.01
N ASN A 249 -3.64 -9.36 -5.46
CA ASN A 249 -3.38 -10.20 -4.28
C ASN A 249 -2.44 -11.35 -4.66
N SER A 250 -1.15 -11.05 -4.66
CA SER A 250 -0.10 -11.89 -5.22
C SER A 250 0.01 -13.21 -4.47
N LEU A 251 -0.32 -13.24 -3.18
CA LEU A 251 -0.40 -14.49 -2.41
C LEU A 251 -1.50 -15.43 -2.92
N GLU A 252 -2.67 -14.91 -3.29
CA GLU A 252 -3.76 -15.72 -3.85
C GLU A 252 -3.37 -16.28 -5.24
N VAL A 253 -2.75 -15.44 -6.07
CA VAL A 253 -2.25 -15.86 -7.39
C VAL A 253 -1.19 -16.96 -7.24
N LEU A 254 -0.21 -16.76 -6.36
CA LEU A 254 0.85 -17.74 -6.10
C LEU A 254 0.27 -19.04 -5.53
N ALA A 255 -0.74 -18.97 -4.66
CA ALA A 255 -1.41 -20.11 -4.05
C ALA A 255 -2.15 -20.98 -5.07
N SER A 256 -2.54 -20.42 -6.21
CA SER A 256 -3.17 -21.17 -7.30
C SER A 256 -2.17 -21.89 -8.22
N MET A 257 -0.85 -21.64 -8.05
CA MET A 257 0.17 -22.21 -8.92
C MET A 257 0.45 -23.69 -8.61
N PRO A 258 0.78 -24.51 -9.62
CA PRO A 258 1.26 -25.87 -9.40
C PRO A 258 2.48 -25.89 -8.48
N LYS A 259 2.62 -26.93 -7.65
CA LYS A 259 3.73 -27.11 -6.70
C LYS A 259 3.88 -26.00 -5.64
N SER A 260 2.81 -25.22 -5.40
CA SER A 260 2.75 -24.31 -4.26
C SER A 260 2.28 -25.04 -3.01
N HIS A 261 2.95 -24.78 -1.89
CA HIS A 261 2.54 -25.27 -0.58
C HIS A 261 2.21 -24.09 0.32
N ILE A 262 1.05 -24.12 0.99
CA ILE A 262 0.58 -23.02 1.83
C ILE A 262 0.64 -23.41 3.30
N LEU A 263 1.40 -22.64 4.07
CA LEU A 263 1.40 -22.66 5.53
C LEU A 263 0.82 -21.37 6.07
N TYR A 264 0.36 -21.41 7.31
CA TYR A 264 -0.32 -20.29 7.96
C TYR A 264 0.38 -19.93 9.27
N LEU A 265 0.52 -18.62 9.52
CA LEU A 265 0.81 -18.10 10.85
C LEU A 265 -0.43 -17.35 11.34
N THR A 266 -1.13 -17.90 12.32
CA THR A 266 -2.42 -17.40 12.82
C THR A 266 -2.31 -16.73 14.18
N GLN A 267 -1.29 -17.10 14.95
CA GLN A 267 -1.08 -16.65 16.33
C GLN A 267 -0.36 -15.28 16.38
N SER A 268 -1.10 -14.21 16.69
CA SER A 268 -0.51 -12.89 16.88
C SER A 268 0.25 -12.77 18.20
N PHE A 269 1.35 -12.02 18.17
CA PHE A 269 2.04 -11.50 19.36
C PHE A 269 1.69 -10.03 19.62
N ARG A 270 0.93 -9.37 18.72
CA ARG A 270 0.68 -7.93 18.73
C ARG A 270 -0.57 -7.50 19.49
N CYS A 271 -1.70 -8.19 19.35
CA CYS A 271 -2.98 -7.69 19.87
C CYS A 271 -3.71 -8.75 20.69
N PRO A 272 -4.51 -8.37 21.71
CA PRO A 272 -5.33 -9.30 22.49
C PRO A 272 -6.43 -9.97 21.64
N GLN A 273 -7.01 -11.04 22.20
CA GLN A 273 -8.09 -11.78 21.55
C GLN A 273 -9.32 -10.92 21.26
N SER A 274 -9.62 -9.91 22.10
CA SER A 274 -10.74 -8.99 21.85
C SER A 274 -10.60 -8.21 20.53
N ILE A 275 -9.39 -7.72 20.22
CA ILE A 275 -9.10 -7.05 18.94
C ILE A 275 -9.10 -8.08 17.80
N ALA A 276 -8.59 -9.29 18.03
CA ALA A 276 -8.62 -10.35 17.03
C ALA A 276 -10.04 -10.77 16.65
N THR A 277 -10.98 -10.81 17.61
CA THR A 277 -12.40 -11.08 17.35
C THR A 277 -13.03 -10.02 16.44
N ILE A 278 -12.73 -8.73 16.66
CA ILE A 278 -13.20 -7.65 15.77
C ILE A 278 -12.60 -7.83 14.37
N ALA A 279 -11.29 -8.08 14.28
CA ALA A 279 -10.62 -8.34 13.01
C ALA A 279 -11.22 -9.55 12.26
N ASN A 280 -11.54 -10.64 12.98
CA ASN A 280 -12.14 -11.84 12.40
C ASN A 280 -13.51 -11.59 11.79
N SER A 281 -14.26 -10.60 12.26
CA SER A 281 -15.54 -10.26 11.65
C SER A 281 -15.38 -9.75 10.20
N TYR A 282 -14.34 -8.96 9.92
CA TYR A 282 -14.00 -8.55 8.56
C TYR A 282 -13.34 -9.68 7.76
N LEU A 283 -12.46 -10.47 8.40
CA LEU A 283 -11.83 -11.62 7.74
C LEU A 283 -12.85 -12.69 7.33
N GLY A 284 -13.93 -12.85 8.09
CA GLY A 284 -15.04 -13.75 7.74
C GLY A 284 -15.75 -13.31 6.45
N ILE A 285 -15.99 -12.00 6.28
CA ILE A 285 -16.51 -11.45 5.00
C ILE A 285 -15.53 -11.69 3.86
N LEU A 286 -14.24 -11.57 4.14
CA LEU A 286 -13.16 -11.81 3.19
C LEU A 286 -12.91 -13.32 2.92
N ASN A 287 -13.72 -14.22 3.49
CA ASN A 287 -13.61 -15.67 3.37
C ASN A 287 -12.24 -16.21 3.79
N ALA A 288 -11.67 -15.68 4.88
CA ALA A 288 -10.43 -16.19 5.44
C ALA A 288 -10.57 -17.66 5.87
N SER A 289 -9.62 -18.49 5.45
CA SER A 289 -9.64 -19.94 5.70
C SER A 289 -9.28 -20.33 7.14
N ARG A 290 -8.71 -19.40 7.91
CA ARG A 290 -8.25 -19.60 9.29
C ARG A 290 -8.59 -18.38 10.13
N ASP A 291 -8.88 -18.61 11.41
CA ASP A 291 -9.11 -17.51 12.34
C ASP A 291 -7.80 -16.83 12.72
N PHE A 292 -7.84 -15.51 12.82
CA PHE A 292 -6.78 -14.72 13.44
C PHE A 292 -6.88 -14.83 14.96
N LYS A 293 -5.79 -15.23 15.61
CA LYS A 293 -5.73 -15.45 17.06
C LYS A 293 -4.95 -14.33 17.74
N GLY A 294 -5.53 -13.75 18.77
CA GLY A 294 -4.86 -12.75 19.60
C GLY A 294 -3.81 -13.39 20.51
N THR A 295 -2.99 -12.55 21.14
CA THR A 295 -1.85 -13.00 21.94
C THR A 295 -2.23 -13.93 23.09
N LEU A 296 -1.42 -14.98 23.29
CA LEU A 296 -1.57 -15.95 24.37
C LEU A 296 -1.16 -15.39 25.74
N LYS A 297 -0.38 -14.29 25.78
CA LYS A 297 0.12 -13.73 27.03
C LYS A 297 -0.74 -12.53 27.45
N PRO A 298 -1.19 -12.47 28.72
CA PRO A 298 -1.81 -11.26 29.25
C PRO A 298 -0.81 -10.11 29.14
N ARG A 299 -1.27 -8.97 28.62
CA ARG A 299 -0.44 -7.77 28.49
C ARG A 299 -0.44 -6.98 29.79
N LYS A 300 0.67 -6.25 30.02
CA LYS A 300 0.77 -5.29 31.12
C LYS A 300 -0.34 -4.25 31.00
N GLU A 301 -0.84 -3.80 32.14
CA GLU A 301 -1.85 -2.74 32.23
C GLU A 301 -1.41 -1.50 31.45
N ASN A 302 -2.38 -0.84 30.81
CA ASN A 302 -2.13 0.36 30.02
C ASN A 302 -1.56 1.46 30.90
N ASN A 303 -0.46 2.07 30.46
CA ASN A 303 -0.06 3.37 30.97
C ASN A 303 -1.07 4.40 30.43
N GLU A 304 -1.89 4.99 31.29
CA GLU A 304 -2.83 6.07 30.91
C GLU A 304 -2.13 7.27 30.25
N ASN A 305 -0.82 7.43 30.47
CA ASN A 305 0.00 8.50 29.91
C ASN A 305 0.56 8.22 28.51
N GLU A 306 0.21 7.09 27.87
CA GLU A 306 0.69 6.82 26.50
C GLU A 306 -0.15 7.51 25.43
N ALA A 307 0.55 8.10 24.45
CA ALA A 307 -0.05 8.79 23.32
C ALA A 307 -1.09 7.91 22.60
N LYS A 308 -2.22 8.52 22.25
CA LYS A 308 -3.31 7.87 21.52
C LYS A 308 -3.09 8.03 20.01
N ALA A 309 -3.15 6.93 19.27
CA ALA A 309 -3.08 6.96 17.81
C ALA A 309 -4.48 7.01 17.20
N ILE A 310 -4.77 8.08 16.46
CA ILE A 310 -6.01 8.27 15.71
C ILE A 310 -5.77 7.89 14.25
N ILE A 311 -6.58 6.95 13.77
CA ILE A 311 -6.54 6.45 12.40
C ILE A 311 -7.81 6.88 11.66
N CYS A 312 -7.63 7.63 10.57
CA CYS A 312 -8.69 8.06 9.66
C CYS A 312 -8.61 7.33 8.31
N ARG A 313 -9.72 7.24 7.58
CA ARG A 313 -9.74 6.79 6.18
C ARG A 313 -9.20 7.86 5.24
N THR A 314 -9.49 9.13 5.52
CA THR A 314 -9.24 10.26 4.63
C THR A 314 -8.28 11.30 5.22
N ASN A 315 -7.53 11.98 4.35
CA ASN A 315 -6.72 13.14 4.74
C ASN A 315 -7.60 14.31 5.24
N ALA A 316 -8.80 14.44 4.67
CA ALA A 316 -9.78 15.45 5.07
C ALA A 316 -10.19 15.30 6.53
N LYS A 317 -10.57 14.09 6.95
CA LYS A 317 -10.94 13.85 8.35
C LYS A 317 -9.73 13.99 9.28
N LEU A 318 -8.53 13.63 8.82
CA LEU A 318 -7.31 13.83 9.58
C LEU A 318 -7.02 15.32 9.83
N PHE A 319 -7.27 16.18 8.84
CA PHE A 319 -7.18 17.63 8.97
C PHE A 319 -8.18 18.16 10.02
N ASP A 320 -9.43 17.70 9.96
CA ASP A 320 -10.46 18.07 10.96
C ASP A 320 -10.00 17.78 12.40
N ILE A 321 -9.52 16.54 12.63
CA ILE A 321 -9.02 16.11 13.94
C ILE A 321 -7.83 16.97 14.40
N ALA A 322 -6.94 17.34 13.49
CA ALA A 322 -5.80 18.21 13.81
C ALA A 322 -6.26 19.62 14.24
N VAL A 323 -7.21 20.21 13.51
CA VAL A 323 -7.81 21.51 13.85
C VAL A 323 -8.52 21.47 15.21
N GLU A 324 -9.24 20.39 15.50
CA GLU A 324 -9.95 20.19 16.78
C GLU A 324 -9.00 19.98 17.97
N ASN A 325 -7.72 19.66 17.73
CA ASN A 325 -6.74 19.31 18.76
C ASN A 325 -5.46 20.18 18.72
N LEU A 326 -5.57 21.44 18.27
CA LEU A 326 -4.42 22.36 18.19
C LEU A 326 -3.75 22.64 19.54
N ASN A 327 -4.46 22.42 20.66
CA ASN A 327 -3.94 22.56 22.02
C ASN A 327 -3.04 21.39 22.47
N LYS A 328 -2.89 20.34 21.66
CA LYS A 328 -2.09 19.14 21.94
C LYS A 328 -0.85 19.08 21.05
N LYS A 329 0.15 18.32 21.49
CA LYS A 329 1.31 17.95 20.66
C LYS A 329 0.91 16.85 19.68
N LEU A 330 0.99 17.15 18.39
CA LEU A 330 0.55 16.26 17.31
C LEU A 330 1.77 15.59 16.66
N PHE A 331 1.69 14.31 16.34
CA PHE A 331 2.67 13.63 15.50
C PHE A 331 1.98 13.02 14.29
N PHE A 332 2.35 13.48 13.09
CA PHE A 332 1.82 12.95 11.84
C PHE A 332 2.73 11.83 11.33
N VAL A 333 2.14 10.66 11.09
CA VAL A 333 2.87 9.53 10.50
C VAL A 333 3.35 9.88 9.09
N GLY A 334 4.67 9.79 8.86
CA GLY A 334 5.29 10.23 7.60
C GLY A 334 5.52 11.74 7.50
N GLY A 335 5.24 12.49 8.58
CA GLY A 335 5.40 13.95 8.65
C GLY A 335 4.22 14.72 8.07
N VAL A 336 3.93 15.90 8.63
CA VAL A 336 2.76 16.72 8.26
C VAL A 336 2.74 17.09 6.77
N ASN A 337 3.91 17.40 6.20
CA ASN A 337 4.05 17.75 4.78
C ASN A 337 3.63 16.61 3.84
N SER A 338 3.69 15.35 4.29
CA SER A 338 3.27 14.20 3.48
C SER A 338 1.76 14.10 3.27
N TYR A 339 0.97 14.97 3.92
CA TYR A 339 -0.49 15.07 3.77
C TYR A 339 -0.90 16.22 2.84
N SER A 340 0.06 16.95 2.28
CA SER A 340 -0.15 18.00 1.29
C SER A 340 -1.16 19.08 1.73
N PHE A 341 -1.16 19.49 3.00
CA PHE A 341 -2.02 20.59 3.45
C PHE A 341 -1.70 21.92 2.76
N ASP A 342 -0.44 22.13 2.36
CA ASP A 342 -0.05 23.28 1.54
C ASP A 342 -0.82 23.36 0.21
N GLU A 343 -1.27 22.23 -0.35
CA GLU A 343 -2.08 22.26 -1.58
C GLU A 343 -3.45 22.89 -1.34
N LEU A 344 -3.99 22.87 -0.11
CA LEU A 344 -5.22 23.59 0.23
C LEU A 344 -5.01 25.10 0.06
N LEU A 345 -3.83 25.61 0.42
CA LEU A 345 -3.48 27.02 0.22
C LEU A 345 -3.32 27.35 -1.27
N ASP A 346 -2.71 26.47 -2.04
CA ASP A 346 -2.58 26.65 -3.49
C ASP A 346 -3.95 26.67 -4.19
N ILE A 347 -4.87 25.78 -3.81
CA ILE A 347 -6.26 25.79 -4.32
C ILE A 347 -7.00 27.06 -3.86
N GLN A 348 -6.78 27.53 -2.63
CA GLN A 348 -7.35 28.80 -2.16
C GLN A 348 -6.81 30.00 -2.96
N ASN A 349 -5.51 30.03 -3.23
CA ASN A 349 -4.90 31.06 -4.05
C ASN A 349 -5.44 31.03 -5.47
N LEU A 350 -5.68 29.85 -6.04
CA LEU A 350 -6.35 29.70 -7.33
C LEU A 350 -7.79 30.26 -7.30
N LEU A 351 -8.57 29.94 -6.26
CA LEU A 351 -9.92 30.49 -6.05
C LEU A 351 -9.91 32.03 -5.98
N PHE A 352 -8.91 32.62 -5.31
CA PHE A 352 -8.75 34.07 -5.20
C PHE A 352 -7.95 34.72 -6.33
N LYS A 353 -7.62 33.97 -7.40
CA LYS A 353 -6.85 34.44 -8.56
C LYS A 353 -5.47 35.02 -8.19
N LYS A 354 -4.86 34.54 -7.11
CA LYS A 354 -3.51 34.90 -6.64
C LYS A 354 -2.45 33.97 -7.22
N HIS A 355 -2.37 33.86 -8.55
CA HIS A 355 -1.51 32.88 -9.25
C HIS A 355 -0.03 32.94 -8.83
N LYS A 356 0.51 34.14 -8.57
CA LYS A 356 1.91 34.34 -8.14
C LYS A 356 2.25 33.67 -6.80
N SER A 357 1.24 33.36 -5.99
CA SER A 357 1.39 32.73 -4.68
C SER A 357 1.21 31.21 -4.72
N ILE A 358 0.88 30.63 -5.88
CA ILE A 358 0.69 29.19 -6.05
C ILE A 358 2.07 28.53 -6.18
N LYS A 359 2.42 27.65 -5.24
CA LYS A 359 3.71 26.93 -5.23
C LYS A 359 3.66 25.64 -6.03
N ASN A 360 2.55 24.91 -5.93
CA ASN A 360 2.36 23.66 -6.65
C ASN A 360 2.26 23.94 -8.15
N GLN A 361 3.30 23.54 -8.89
CA GLN A 361 3.40 23.74 -10.33
C GLN A 361 2.27 23.09 -11.13
N PHE A 362 1.61 22.07 -10.59
CA PHE A 362 0.45 21.48 -11.24
C PHE A 362 -0.79 22.36 -11.04
N ILE A 363 -1.07 22.82 -9.82
CA ILE A 363 -2.20 23.73 -9.55
C ILE A 363 -2.01 25.05 -10.32
N ALA A 364 -0.76 25.52 -10.47
CA ALA A 364 -0.43 26.74 -11.20
C ALA A 364 -0.72 26.67 -12.70
N LYS A 365 -0.94 25.48 -13.29
CA LYS A 365 -1.27 25.31 -14.71
C LYS A 365 -2.74 25.65 -15.02
N PHE A 366 -3.60 25.70 -14.01
CA PHE A 366 -5.01 26.03 -14.18
C PHE A 366 -5.24 27.55 -14.05
N ALA A 367 -6.11 28.10 -14.89
CA ALA A 367 -6.46 29.52 -14.91
C ALA A 367 -7.38 29.92 -13.75
N ASP A 368 -8.26 29.02 -13.30
CA ASP A 368 -9.12 29.25 -12.14
C ASP A 368 -9.63 27.92 -11.53
N LEU A 369 -10.43 28.03 -10.46
CA LEU A 369 -11.02 26.87 -9.79
C LEU A 369 -12.00 26.11 -10.70
N LYS A 370 -12.63 26.77 -11.68
CA LYS A 370 -13.58 26.13 -12.60
C LYS A 370 -12.83 25.15 -13.50
N GLU A 371 -11.71 25.57 -14.08
CA GLU A 371 -10.86 24.69 -14.89
C GLU A 371 -10.29 23.50 -14.08
N LEU A 372 -9.86 23.75 -12.83
CA LEU A 372 -9.42 22.67 -11.94
C LEU A 372 -10.56 21.69 -11.61
N LEU A 373 -11.78 22.18 -11.37
CA LEU A 373 -12.95 21.33 -11.14
C LEU A 373 -13.34 20.53 -12.37
N GLU A 374 -13.26 21.13 -13.56
CA GLU A 374 -13.45 20.44 -14.84
C GLU A 374 -12.44 19.29 -14.95
N TYR A 375 -11.13 19.57 -14.79
CA TYR A 375 -10.10 18.53 -14.78
C TYR A 375 -10.37 17.43 -13.74
N ILE A 376 -10.76 17.76 -12.52
CA ILE A 376 -11.05 16.76 -11.46
C ILE A 376 -12.23 15.88 -11.84
N ASN A 377 -13.29 16.46 -12.44
CA ASN A 377 -14.44 15.71 -12.89
C ASN A 377 -14.11 14.81 -14.09
N GLU A 378 -13.28 15.31 -15.01
CA GLU A 378 -12.79 14.56 -16.18
C GLU A 378 -11.90 13.38 -15.78
N THR A 379 -10.93 13.62 -14.89
CA THR A 379 -9.91 12.63 -14.50
C THR A 379 -10.32 11.77 -13.31
N LYS A 380 -11.40 12.12 -12.61
CA LYS A 380 -11.89 11.47 -11.38
C LYS A 380 -10.85 11.49 -10.24
N GLU A 381 -10.07 12.56 -10.11
CA GLU A 381 -9.06 12.75 -9.08
C GLU A 381 -9.68 12.94 -7.68
N VAL A 382 -9.85 11.83 -6.96
CA VAL A 382 -10.52 11.80 -5.64
C VAL A 382 -9.80 12.65 -4.59
N ASP A 383 -8.47 12.65 -4.56
CA ASP A 383 -7.70 13.40 -3.55
C ASP A 383 -7.87 14.92 -3.71
N LEU A 384 -7.78 15.44 -4.93
CA LEU A 384 -8.03 16.86 -5.21
C LEU A 384 -9.48 17.25 -4.91
N LYS A 385 -10.45 16.37 -5.23
CA LYS A 385 -11.86 16.58 -4.87
C LYS A 385 -12.06 16.72 -3.36
N GLN A 386 -11.42 15.87 -2.57
CA GLN A 386 -11.49 15.91 -1.10
C GLN A 386 -10.83 17.19 -0.54
N LYS A 387 -9.71 17.61 -1.11
CA LYS A 387 -9.05 18.89 -0.74
C LYS A 387 -9.96 20.09 -0.98
N ILE A 388 -10.67 20.12 -2.12
CA ILE A 388 -11.65 21.18 -2.40
C ILE A 388 -12.79 21.17 -1.36
N PHE A 389 -13.28 19.99 -0.98
CA PHE A 389 -14.31 19.88 0.06
C PHE A 389 -13.84 20.44 1.41
N VAL A 390 -12.61 20.11 1.84
CA VAL A 390 -12.00 20.69 3.05
C VAL A 390 -11.87 22.20 2.94
N LEU A 391 -11.40 22.71 1.80
CA LEU A 391 -11.27 24.15 1.58
C LEU A 391 -12.62 24.86 1.74
N PHE A 392 -13.70 24.33 1.15
CA PHE A 392 -15.03 24.91 1.29
C PHE A 392 -15.57 24.81 2.72
N LYS A 393 -15.32 23.69 3.41
CA LYS A 393 -15.70 23.53 4.83
C LYS A 393 -15.07 24.62 5.72
N TYR A 394 -13.83 25.00 5.43
CA TYR A 394 -13.07 26.01 6.18
C TYR A 394 -12.99 27.36 5.46
N VAL A 395 -13.85 27.65 4.48
CA VAL A 395 -13.75 28.87 3.65
C VAL A 395 -13.91 30.16 4.46
N HIS A 396 -14.69 30.11 5.55
CA HIS A 396 -14.88 31.22 6.49
C HIS A 396 -13.80 31.28 7.58
N SER A 397 -12.88 30.33 7.60
CA SER A 397 -11.73 30.30 8.51
C SER A 397 -10.47 30.78 7.80
N ASP A 398 -9.50 31.26 8.57
CA ASP A 398 -8.16 31.53 8.05
C ASP A 398 -7.40 30.21 7.89
N ILE A 399 -7.53 29.57 6.72
CA ILE A 399 -6.89 28.28 6.43
C ILE A 399 -5.36 28.35 6.54
N ILE A 400 -4.76 29.51 6.23
CA ILE A 400 -3.32 29.72 6.34
C ILE A 400 -2.92 29.66 7.81
N LYS A 401 -3.68 30.35 8.67
CA LYS A 401 -3.48 30.30 10.11
C LYS A 401 -3.67 28.88 10.63
N LEU A 402 -4.72 28.16 10.20
CA LEU A 402 -4.96 26.78 10.62
C LEU A 402 -3.79 25.86 10.26
N ILE A 403 -3.28 25.91 9.03
CA ILE A 403 -2.13 25.09 8.60
C ILE A 403 -0.90 25.42 9.45
N LYS A 404 -0.60 26.72 9.67
CA LYS A 404 0.52 27.14 10.52
C LYS A 404 0.36 26.70 11.97
N ASP A 405 -0.85 26.78 12.51
CA ASP A 405 -1.13 26.35 13.89
C ASP A 405 -0.96 24.82 14.01
N ILE A 406 -1.40 24.04 13.02
CA ILE A 406 -1.15 22.58 12.96
C ILE A 406 0.35 22.31 12.93
N GLU A 407 1.10 22.95 12.04
CA GLU A 407 2.56 22.79 11.92
C GLU A 407 3.28 23.15 13.23
N LYS A 408 2.84 24.21 13.91
CA LYS A 408 3.41 24.64 15.19
C LYS A 408 3.14 23.63 16.30
N SER A 409 1.98 22.97 16.28
CA SER A 409 1.63 21.91 17.23
C SER A 409 2.30 20.57 16.91
N CYS A 410 2.97 20.43 15.76
CA CYS A 410 3.64 19.19 15.37
C CYS A 410 4.96 18.95 16.11
N VAL A 411 5.15 17.74 16.63
CA VAL A 411 6.42 17.27 17.19
C VAL A 411 7.18 16.40 16.19
N LYS A 412 8.51 16.34 16.32
CA LYS A 412 9.38 15.56 15.42
C LYS A 412 9.46 14.08 15.78
N LYS A 413 9.24 13.75 17.06
CA LYS A 413 9.39 12.40 17.61
C LYS A 413 8.06 11.92 18.15
N GLN A 414 7.71 10.67 17.86
CA GLN A 414 6.44 10.08 18.25
C GLN A 414 6.25 10.06 19.78
N GLU A 415 7.33 9.86 20.53
CA GLU A 415 7.34 9.76 21.99
C GLU A 415 7.02 11.10 22.69
N GLN A 416 7.04 12.21 21.96
CA GLN A 416 6.73 13.55 22.47
C GLN A 416 5.27 13.96 22.23
N ALA A 417 4.52 13.13 21.51
CA ALA A 417 3.18 13.44 21.06
C ALA A 417 2.15 13.12 22.14
N ASP A 418 1.10 13.94 22.23
CA ASP A 418 -0.12 13.58 22.95
C ASP A 418 -1.05 12.76 22.03
N LEU A 419 -1.06 13.12 20.73
CA LEU A 419 -1.82 12.44 19.69
C LEU A 419 -0.95 12.09 18.49
N ILE A 420 -1.10 10.85 18.03
CA ILE A 420 -0.47 10.35 16.80
C ILE A 420 -1.56 10.29 15.73
N LEU A 421 -1.36 10.97 14.62
CA LEU A 421 -2.33 11.10 13.54
C LEU A 421 -1.84 10.31 12.32
N SER A 422 -2.68 9.38 11.84
CA SER A 422 -2.38 8.57 10.65
C SER A 422 -3.62 8.35 9.80
N THR A 423 -3.42 8.08 8.51
CA THR A 423 -4.44 7.40 7.72
C THR A 423 -4.31 5.89 7.85
N GLY A 424 -5.36 5.14 7.50
CA GLY A 424 -5.32 3.68 7.42
C GLY A 424 -4.12 3.19 6.59
N HIS A 425 -3.91 3.80 5.41
CA HIS A 425 -2.83 3.43 4.49
C HIS A 425 -1.43 3.68 5.07
N LYS A 426 -1.21 4.82 5.73
CA LYS A 426 0.08 5.17 6.34
C LYS A 426 0.33 4.43 7.65
N SER A 427 -0.71 3.86 8.27
CA SER A 427 -0.58 3.09 9.51
C SER A 427 -0.04 1.68 9.28
N LYS A 428 -0.06 1.17 8.04
CA LYS A 428 0.48 -0.15 7.69
C LYS A 428 1.96 -0.23 8.05
N GLY A 429 2.34 -1.35 8.69
CA GLY A 429 3.68 -1.56 9.26
C GLY A 429 3.90 -0.95 10.65
N LEU A 430 3.02 -0.07 11.12
CA LEU A 430 3.12 0.56 12.45
C LEU A 430 2.19 -0.10 13.47
N GLU A 431 2.37 0.24 14.74
CA GLU A 431 1.60 -0.32 15.85
C GLU A 431 1.69 0.56 17.11
N TRP A 432 0.55 0.73 17.81
CA TRP A 432 0.43 1.60 19.00
C TRP A 432 -0.39 0.94 20.09
N ASN A 433 -0.07 1.24 21.35
CA ASN A 433 -0.75 0.66 22.51
C ASN A 433 -2.23 1.04 22.55
N ASN A 434 -2.56 2.30 22.28
CA ASN A 434 -3.92 2.81 22.24
C ASN A 434 -4.25 3.34 20.84
N VAL A 435 -5.22 2.75 20.18
CA VAL A 435 -5.68 3.15 18.83
C VAL A 435 -7.15 3.57 18.89
N GLU A 436 -7.49 4.62 18.16
CA GLU A 436 -8.86 5.03 17.86
C GLU A 436 -9.08 5.08 16.36
N ILE A 437 -10.12 4.40 15.91
CA ILE A 437 -10.57 4.42 14.53
C ILE A 437 -11.74 5.40 14.42
N ILE A 438 -11.57 6.41 13.58
CA ILE A 438 -12.57 7.45 13.35
C ILE A 438 -13.69 6.92 12.45
N ASN A 439 -14.90 7.46 12.63
CA ASN A 439 -16.08 7.13 11.83
C ASN A 439 -16.05 7.79 10.44
N ASP A 440 -15.04 7.44 9.63
CA ASP A 440 -14.90 7.84 8.22
C ASP A 440 -14.52 6.67 7.29
N PHE A 441 -14.49 5.44 7.80
CA PHE A 441 -14.31 4.21 7.02
C PHE A 441 -15.66 3.66 6.53
N LEU A 442 -15.62 2.70 5.60
CA LEU A 442 -16.78 1.94 5.13
C LEU A 442 -17.58 1.37 6.30
N ASN A 443 -18.85 1.79 6.43
CA ASN A 443 -19.76 1.28 7.44
C ASN A 443 -20.73 0.27 6.81
N ILE A 444 -20.47 -1.02 7.04
CA ILE A 444 -21.24 -2.11 6.43
C ILE A 444 -22.71 -2.10 6.88
N LYS A 445 -22.97 -1.78 8.15
CA LYS A 445 -24.35 -1.71 8.67
C LYS A 445 -25.12 -0.63 7.92
N GLN A 446 -24.53 0.56 7.80
CA GLN A 446 -25.14 1.70 7.09
C GLN A 446 -25.33 1.42 5.60
N GLU A 447 -24.37 0.77 4.92
CA GLU A 447 -24.51 0.43 3.50
C GLU A 447 -25.66 -0.58 3.26
N LEU A 448 -25.92 -1.49 4.21
CA LEU A 448 -27.02 -2.44 4.15
C LEU A 448 -28.39 -1.85 4.51
N GLU A 449 -28.44 -0.65 5.08
CA GLU A 449 -29.71 -0.01 5.45
C GLU A 449 -30.57 0.24 4.19
N GLY A 450 -31.73 -0.41 4.14
CA GLY A 450 -32.68 -0.26 3.03
C GLY A 450 -32.26 -0.94 1.72
N ARG A 451 -31.18 -1.74 1.70
CA ARG A 451 -30.72 -2.46 0.50
C ARG A 451 -30.76 -3.96 0.71
N GLU A 452 -31.28 -4.74 -0.24
CA GLU A 452 -31.27 -6.21 -0.12
C GLU A 452 -29.84 -6.77 -0.14
N GLN A 453 -28.97 -6.20 -0.97
CA GLN A 453 -27.59 -6.63 -1.14
C GLN A 453 -26.68 -5.41 -1.38
N ILE A 454 -25.41 -5.54 -1.01
CA ILE A 454 -24.36 -4.56 -1.28
C ILE A 454 -23.15 -5.21 -1.93
N THR A 455 -22.46 -4.43 -2.75
CA THR A 455 -21.14 -4.78 -3.29
C THR A 455 -20.09 -3.90 -2.63
N ILE A 456 -19.08 -4.54 -2.03
CA ILE A 456 -17.98 -3.87 -1.35
C ILE A 456 -16.67 -4.22 -2.05
N ALA A 457 -15.87 -3.22 -2.35
CA ALA A 457 -14.50 -3.43 -2.80
C ALA A 457 -13.67 -4.09 -1.68
N LYS A 458 -13.00 -5.21 -2.00
CA LYS A 458 -12.15 -5.96 -1.05
C LYS A 458 -11.16 -5.07 -0.28
N GLU A 459 -10.62 -4.05 -0.94
CA GLU A 459 -9.62 -3.13 -0.39
C GLU A 459 -10.14 -2.32 0.81
N GLU A 460 -11.44 -1.96 0.86
CA GLU A 460 -12.01 -1.21 1.99
C GLU A 460 -12.05 -2.07 3.26
N LEU A 461 -12.36 -3.36 3.13
CA LEU A 461 -12.33 -4.31 4.25
C LEU A 461 -10.90 -4.62 4.69
N ASN A 462 -9.98 -4.81 3.75
CA ASN A 462 -8.56 -4.97 4.05
C ASN A 462 -8.02 -3.76 4.83
N LEU A 463 -8.45 -2.54 4.45
CA LEU A 463 -8.03 -1.32 5.13
C LEU A 463 -8.56 -1.23 6.56
N LEU A 464 -9.82 -1.63 6.81
CA LEU A 464 -10.38 -1.77 8.16
C LEU A 464 -9.61 -2.80 8.99
N TYR A 465 -9.35 -3.98 8.42
CA TYR A 465 -8.53 -5.01 9.06
C TYR A 465 -7.11 -4.51 9.41
N VAL A 466 -6.47 -3.77 8.49
CA VAL A 466 -5.18 -3.12 8.74
C VAL A 466 -5.30 -2.16 9.93
N ALA A 467 -6.27 -1.24 9.92
CA ALA A 467 -6.46 -0.23 10.96
C ALA A 467 -6.68 -0.87 12.34
N VAL A 468 -7.59 -1.86 12.45
CA VAL A 468 -7.90 -2.57 13.69
C VAL A 468 -6.67 -3.28 14.26
N THR A 469 -5.89 -3.93 13.39
CA THR A 469 -4.71 -4.70 13.80
C THR A 469 -3.46 -3.86 14.09
N ARG A 470 -3.56 -2.52 14.09
CA ARG A 470 -2.49 -1.63 14.59
C ARG A 470 -2.51 -1.51 16.12
N ALA A 471 -3.65 -1.81 16.74
CA ALA A 471 -3.84 -1.72 18.18
C ALA A 471 -3.09 -2.84 18.91
N LYS A 472 -2.26 -2.46 19.87
CA LYS A 472 -1.50 -3.37 20.73
C LYS A 472 -2.30 -3.77 21.96
N ASN A 473 -2.94 -2.81 22.63
CA ASN A 473 -3.61 -3.08 23.91
C ASN A 473 -5.08 -2.68 23.87
N SER A 474 -5.38 -1.43 23.53
CA SER A 474 -6.74 -0.90 23.46
C SER A 474 -7.09 -0.40 22.07
N LEU A 475 -8.33 -0.65 21.68
CA LEU A 475 -8.93 -0.17 20.44
C LEU A 475 -10.25 0.52 20.80
N ASN A 476 -10.34 1.82 20.50
CA ASN A 476 -11.60 2.55 20.49
C ASN A 476 -12.14 2.57 19.06
N ILE A 477 -13.33 2.04 18.85
CA ILE A 477 -14.00 2.02 17.55
C ILE A 477 -15.51 2.19 17.77
N ASN A 478 -16.17 2.92 16.88
CA ASN A 478 -17.63 3.08 16.95
C ASN A 478 -18.31 1.69 16.84
N LYS A 479 -19.36 1.46 17.65
CA LYS A 479 -20.19 0.25 17.66
C LYS A 479 -20.78 -0.09 16.29
N ASP A 480 -20.94 0.89 15.41
CA ASP A 480 -21.43 0.65 14.05
C ASP A 480 -20.47 -0.19 13.21
N TYR A 481 -19.17 -0.15 13.52
CA TYR A 481 -18.16 -1.00 12.89
C TYR A 481 -18.04 -2.39 13.54
N LEU A 482 -18.68 -2.64 14.68
CA LEU A 482 -18.66 -3.95 15.33
C LEU A 482 -19.70 -4.85 14.68
N LEU A 483 -19.23 -5.82 13.90
CA LEU A 483 -20.07 -6.79 13.22
C LEU A 483 -20.26 -8.01 14.12
N GLU A 484 -21.28 -7.92 14.98
CA GLU A 484 -21.64 -8.99 15.92
C GLU A 484 -22.02 -10.27 15.17
N LYS A 485 -21.90 -11.41 15.86
CA LYS A 485 -22.15 -12.73 15.27
C LYS A 485 -23.54 -12.84 14.64
N ASP A 486 -24.58 -12.41 15.35
CA ASP A 486 -25.97 -12.45 14.85
C ASP A 486 -26.16 -11.55 13.62
N PHE A 487 -25.48 -10.40 13.58
CA PHE A 487 -25.48 -9.54 12.40
C PHE A 487 -24.82 -10.26 11.22
N MET A 488 -23.67 -10.89 11.44
CA MET A 488 -22.96 -11.62 10.39
C MET A 488 -23.76 -12.81 9.86
N GLU A 489 -24.34 -13.63 10.74
CA GLU A 489 -25.17 -14.78 10.35
C GLU A 489 -26.37 -14.38 9.48
N LYS A 490 -26.99 -13.22 9.75
CA LYS A 490 -28.14 -12.74 8.98
C LYS A 490 -27.76 -12.07 7.66
N ASN A 491 -26.56 -11.50 7.54
CA ASN A 491 -26.23 -10.57 6.46
C ASN A 491 -25.05 -10.98 5.58
N LEU A 492 -24.31 -12.05 5.91
CA LEU A 492 -23.11 -12.42 5.14
C LEU A 492 -23.42 -12.67 3.65
N GLU A 493 -24.53 -13.35 3.33
CA GLU A 493 -24.95 -13.61 1.94
C GLU A 493 -25.38 -12.33 1.19
N ARG A 494 -25.71 -11.26 1.93
CA ARG A 494 -26.08 -9.95 1.38
C ARG A 494 -24.87 -9.07 1.07
N ILE A 495 -23.65 -9.56 1.32
CA ILE A 495 -22.41 -8.82 1.09
C ILE A 495 -21.62 -9.50 -0.02
N ILE A 496 -21.55 -8.87 -1.19
CA ILE A 496 -20.70 -9.31 -2.32
C ILE A 496 -19.38 -8.56 -2.26
N ILE A 497 -18.28 -9.29 -2.46
CA ILE A 497 -16.93 -8.70 -2.57
C ILE A 497 -16.50 -8.58 -4.03
N GLU A 498 -16.03 -7.39 -4.41
CA GLU A 498 -15.45 -7.06 -5.73
C GLU A 498 -13.92 -6.90 -5.70
#